data_AF-A0A6I9Z9R9-F1
#
_entry.id   AF-A0A6I9Z9R9-F1
#
_cell.length_a   1.000
_cell.length_b   1.000
_cell.length_c   1.000
_cell.angle_alpha   90.00
_cell.angle_beta   90.00
_cell.angle_gamma   90.00
#
_symmetry.space_group_name_H-M   'P 1'
#
loop_
_entity.id
_entity.type
_entity.pdbx_description
1 polymer ?
#
loop_
_entity_poly.entity_id
_entity_poly.type
_entity_poly.pdbx_seq_one_letter_code
_entity_poly.pdbx_strand_id
1 'polypeptide(L)'
;MHLLQPVKKKHRARVIEYFIDVARECFNIGNFNSLMAIISGMNMSPVSRLKKTWAKVKTAKFDILEHQMDPSSNFYNYRTALRGATQRSLTAHSNREKIVIPFFSLLIKDIYFLNEGCANRLPNGHINFE
;
A
#
# COMPACT_ATOMS: atom_id res chain seq x y z
N MET A 1 8.29 -17.19 -2.65
CA MET A 1 6.96 -16.70 -2.26
C MET A 1 6.15 -17.81 -1.58
N HIS A 2 5.86 -17.70 -0.28
CA HIS A 2 5.23 -18.75 0.53
C HIS A 2 3.89 -19.27 -0.02
N LEU A 3 3.15 -18.44 -0.77
CA LEU A 3 1.88 -18.80 -1.41
C LEU A 3 1.96 -19.99 -2.39
N LEU A 4 3.15 -20.26 -2.94
CA LEU A 4 3.36 -21.33 -3.93
C LEU A 4 3.85 -22.63 -3.31
N GLN A 5 4.25 -22.63 -2.03
CA GLN A 5 4.79 -23.81 -1.35
C GLN A 5 3.75 -24.93 -1.13
N PRO A 6 2.47 -24.65 -0.79
CA PRO A 6 1.52 -25.73 -0.56
C PRO A 6 1.14 -26.46 -1.86
N VAL A 7 1.36 -27.77 -1.89
CA VAL A 7 1.02 -28.65 -3.04
C VAL A 7 -0.49 -28.69 -3.27
N LYS A 8 -1.28 -28.71 -2.19
CA LYS A 8 -2.75 -28.80 -2.25
C LYS A 8 -3.40 -27.42 -2.41
N LYS A 9 -4.26 -27.26 -3.43
CA LYS A 9 -5.02 -26.02 -3.71
C LYS A 9 -5.79 -25.45 -2.51
N LYS A 10 -6.38 -26.31 -1.66
CA LYS A 10 -7.10 -25.89 -0.44
C LYS A 10 -6.17 -25.18 0.56
N HIS A 11 -4.92 -25.63 0.68
CA HIS A 11 -3.95 -25.00 1.56
C HIS A 11 -3.50 -23.66 0.98
N ARG A 12 -3.22 -23.59 -0.33
CA ARG A 12 -2.90 -22.30 -0.99
C ARG A 12 -4.00 -21.26 -0.79
N ALA A 13 -5.27 -21.65 -0.93
CA ALA A 13 -6.39 -20.74 -0.70
C ALA A 13 -6.38 -20.15 0.72
N ARG A 14 -6.13 -20.98 1.75
CA ARG A 14 -5.99 -20.50 3.14
C ARG A 14 -4.82 -19.54 3.32
N VAL A 15 -3.69 -19.80 2.66
CA VAL A 15 -2.54 -18.88 2.74
C VAL A 15 -2.89 -17.54 2.06
N ILE A 16 -3.59 -17.55 0.92
CA ILE A 16 -4.07 -16.31 0.28
C ILE A 16 -5.01 -15.55 1.24
N GLU A 17 -6.00 -16.23 1.82
CA GLU A 17 -6.94 -15.61 2.78
C GLU A 17 -6.22 -15.01 3.99
N TYR A 18 -5.21 -15.70 4.52
CA TYR A 18 -4.36 -15.18 5.59
C TYR A 18 -3.65 -13.88 5.17
N PHE A 19 -3.03 -13.84 3.99
CA PHE A 19 -2.38 -12.62 3.52
C PHE A 19 -3.36 -11.49 3.22
N ILE A 20 -4.60 -11.78 2.82
CA ILE A 20 -5.66 -10.76 2.69
C ILE A 20 -5.98 -10.15 4.06
N ASP A 21 -6.08 -10.97 5.10
CA ASP A 21 -6.32 -10.47 6.46
C ASP A 21 -5.12 -9.67 7.00
N VAL A 22 -3.88 -10.08 6.70
CA VAL A 22 -2.67 -9.30 7.01
C VAL A 22 -2.66 -7.97 6.26
N ALA A 23 -3.00 -7.96 4.97
CA ALA A 23 -3.09 -6.72 4.18
C ALA A 23 -4.13 -5.76 4.75
N ARG A 24 -5.30 -6.27 5.13
CA ARG A 24 -6.33 -5.47 5.83
C ARG A 24 -5.79 -4.87 7.12
N GLU A 25 -5.04 -5.65 7.89
CA GLU A 25 -4.45 -5.15 9.12
C GLU A 25 -3.38 -4.07 8.88
N CYS A 26 -2.55 -4.24 7.84
CA CYS A 26 -1.63 -3.21 7.38
C CYS A 26 -2.36 -1.90 7.02
N PHE A 27 -3.50 -1.99 6.33
CA PHE A 27 -4.35 -0.81 6.04
C PHE A 27 -4.86 -0.15 7.34
N ASN A 28 -5.41 -0.94 8.27
CA ASN A 28 -6.00 -0.44 9.51
C ASN A 28 -4.98 0.35 10.36
N ILE A 29 -3.76 -0.19 10.49
CA ILE A 29 -2.70 0.45 11.28
C ILE A 29 -1.94 1.53 10.51
N GLY A 30 -2.31 1.84 9.27
CA GLY A 30 -1.63 2.85 8.46
C GLY A 30 -0.26 2.43 7.91
N ASN A 31 0.02 1.14 7.81
CA ASN A 31 1.20 0.62 7.11
C ASN A 31 0.90 0.34 5.64
N PHE A 32 0.92 1.39 4.83
CA PHE A 32 0.60 1.32 3.40
C PHE A 32 1.71 0.69 2.57
N ASN A 33 2.96 0.75 3.01
CA ASN A 33 4.08 0.12 2.30
C ASN A 33 3.94 -1.42 2.28
N SER A 34 3.68 -2.03 3.44
CA SER A 34 3.47 -3.48 3.52
C SER A 34 2.17 -3.91 2.83
N LEU A 35 1.11 -3.11 2.94
CA LEU A 35 -0.13 -3.34 2.19
C LEU A 35 0.15 -3.43 0.68
N MET A 36 0.85 -2.44 0.12
CA MET A 36 1.17 -2.40 -1.31
C MET A 36 2.06 -3.58 -1.73
N ALA A 37 3.04 -3.96 -0.91
CA ALA A 37 3.89 -5.12 -1.16
C ALA A 37 3.08 -6.42 -1.23
N ILE A 38 2.12 -6.61 -0.33
CA ILE A 38 1.25 -7.78 -0.30
C ILE A 38 0.33 -7.82 -1.53
N ILE A 39 -0.35 -6.71 -1.86
CA ILE A 39 -1.21 -6.60 -3.05
C ILE A 39 -0.41 -6.89 -4.31
N SER A 40 0.73 -6.21 -4.48
CA SER A 40 1.59 -6.38 -5.65
C SER A 40 2.03 -7.83 -5.80
N GLY A 41 2.43 -8.47 -4.69
CA GLY A 41 2.80 -9.88 -4.67
C GLY A 41 1.66 -10.80 -5.12
N MET A 42 0.44 -10.60 -4.61
CA MET A 42 -0.73 -11.39 -5.01
C MET A 42 -1.10 -11.20 -6.49
N ASN A 43 -0.83 -10.03 -7.05
CA ASN A 43 -1.09 -9.71 -8.46
C ASN A 43 -0.02 -10.21 -9.42
N MET A 44 1.15 -10.61 -8.94
CA MET A 44 2.19 -11.21 -9.78
C MET A 44 1.66 -12.47 -10.47
N SER A 45 2.03 -12.64 -11.76
CA SER A 45 1.61 -13.76 -12.61
C SER A 45 1.65 -15.15 -11.95
N PRO A 46 2.70 -15.54 -11.19
CA PRO A 46 2.75 -16.84 -10.53
C PRO A 46 1.57 -17.12 -9.58
N VAL A 47 0.97 -16.09 -8.98
CA VAL A 47 -0.17 -16.19 -8.05
C VAL A 47 -1.49 -15.89 -8.75
N SER A 48 -1.60 -14.79 -9.49
CA SER A 48 -2.85 -14.34 -10.13
C SER A 48 -3.37 -15.30 -11.21
N ARG A 49 -2.49 -16.14 -11.79
CA ARG A 49 -2.86 -17.19 -12.75
C ARG A 49 -3.51 -18.42 -12.12
N LEU A 50 -3.45 -18.60 -10.80
CA LEU A 50 -3.94 -19.81 -10.10
C LEU A 50 -5.48 -19.84 -9.98
N LYS A 51 -6.20 -19.79 -11.11
CA LYS A 51 -7.67 -19.62 -11.16
C LYS A 51 -8.45 -20.61 -10.28
N LYS A 52 -8.05 -21.89 -10.26
CA LYS A 52 -8.65 -22.94 -9.42
C LYS A 52 -8.46 -22.72 -7.90
N THR A 53 -7.42 -21.97 -7.52
CA THR A 53 -7.18 -21.60 -6.12
C THR A 53 -8.02 -20.37 -5.77
N TRP A 54 -8.00 -19.34 -6.62
CA TRP A 54 -8.78 -18.10 -6.44
C TRP A 54 -10.29 -18.34 -6.39
N ALA A 55 -10.81 -19.32 -7.14
CA ALA A 55 -12.22 -19.74 -7.05
C ALA A 55 -12.64 -20.27 -5.66
N LYS A 56 -11.69 -20.50 -4.74
CA LYS A 56 -11.94 -20.92 -3.36
C LYS A 56 -11.71 -19.82 -2.33
N VAL A 57 -11.26 -18.64 -2.75
CA VAL A 57 -10.92 -17.51 -1.89
C VAL A 57 -12.07 -16.51 -1.92
N LYS A 58 -12.43 -15.95 -0.77
CA LYS A 58 -13.36 -14.81 -0.70
C LYS A 58 -12.63 -13.52 -1.05
N THR A 59 -12.76 -13.05 -2.30
CA THR A 59 -11.97 -11.93 -2.83
C THR A 59 -12.47 -10.54 -2.41
N ALA A 60 -13.72 -10.40 -1.97
CA ALA A 60 -14.31 -9.08 -1.70
C ALA A 60 -13.45 -8.16 -0.81
N LYS A 61 -12.77 -8.70 0.22
CA LYS A 61 -11.83 -7.93 1.05
C LYS A 61 -10.60 -7.48 0.26
N PHE A 62 -10.06 -8.35 -0.59
CA PHE A 62 -8.92 -8.06 -1.44
C PHE A 62 -9.26 -6.99 -2.47
N ASP A 63 -10.41 -7.11 -3.13
CA ASP A 63 -10.89 -6.16 -4.14
C ASP A 63 -11.02 -4.73 -3.57
N ILE A 64 -11.49 -4.60 -2.32
CA ILE A 64 -11.54 -3.32 -1.60
C ILE A 64 -10.12 -2.76 -1.35
N LEU A 65 -9.18 -3.61 -0.93
CA LEU A 65 -7.80 -3.19 -0.65
C LEU A 65 -7.07 -2.77 -1.93
N GLU A 66 -7.33 -3.46 -3.05
CA GLU A 66 -6.84 -3.04 -4.37
C GLU A 66 -7.37 -1.67 -4.75
N HIS A 67 -8.68 -1.44 -4.57
CA HIS A 67 -9.28 -0.13 -4.83
C HIS A 67 -8.68 1.00 -3.98
N GLN A 68 -8.31 0.72 -2.72
CA GLN A 68 -7.65 1.70 -1.85
C GLN A 68 -6.24 2.07 -2.34
N MET A 69 -5.54 1.14 -2.99
CA MET A 69 -4.18 1.33 -3.51
C MET A 69 -4.13 1.57 -5.02
N ASP A 70 -5.28 1.85 -5.64
CA ASP A 70 -5.40 2.05 -7.08
C ASP A 70 -4.55 3.25 -7.54
N PRO A 71 -3.75 3.11 -8.63
CA PRO A 71 -2.85 4.15 -9.10
C PRO A 71 -3.55 5.32 -9.81
N SER A 72 -4.84 5.19 -10.15
CA SER A 72 -5.59 6.21 -10.88
C SER A 72 -5.64 7.54 -10.13
N SER A 73 -5.72 8.63 -10.89
CA SER A 73 -5.74 9.99 -10.34
C SER A 73 -4.58 10.25 -9.37
N ASN A 74 -3.38 9.74 -9.72
CA ASN A 74 -2.17 9.82 -8.89
C ASN A 74 -2.38 9.25 -7.48
N PHE A 75 -2.95 8.05 -7.39
CA PHE A 75 -3.23 7.36 -6.12
C PHE A 75 -4.19 8.12 -5.19
N TYR A 76 -5.28 8.65 -5.72
CA TYR A 76 -6.23 9.50 -4.97
C TYR A 76 -6.77 8.83 -3.69
N ASN A 77 -7.20 7.57 -3.79
CA ASN A 77 -7.75 6.83 -2.65
C ASN A 77 -6.71 6.61 -1.55
N TYR A 78 -5.52 6.14 -1.93
CA TYR A 78 -4.39 5.97 -1.02
C TYR A 78 -4.03 7.30 -0.34
N ARG A 79 -3.97 8.42 -1.07
CA ARG A 79 -3.66 9.73 -0.48
C ARG A 79 -4.72 10.17 0.53
N THR A 80 -5.99 9.86 0.28
CA THR A 80 -7.08 10.11 1.23
C THR A 80 -6.93 9.26 2.49
N ALA A 81 -6.64 7.96 2.34
CA ALA A 81 -6.38 7.06 3.46
C ALA A 81 -5.14 7.47 4.27
N LEU A 82 -4.07 7.91 3.59
CA LEU A 82 -2.84 8.40 4.22
C LEU A 82 -3.12 9.66 5.05
N ARG A 83 -3.85 10.65 4.51
CA ARG A 83 -4.26 11.85 5.28
C ARG A 83 -5.05 11.46 6.53
N GLY A 84 -5.99 10.54 6.40
CA GLY A 84 -6.73 10.01 7.53
C GLY A 84 -5.81 9.36 8.57
N ALA A 85 -4.83 8.57 8.14
CA ALA A 85 -3.86 7.95 9.04
C ALA A 85 -2.96 8.96 9.75
N THR A 86 -2.46 9.98 9.04
CA THR A 86 -1.71 11.08 9.63
C THR A 86 -2.54 11.81 10.68
N GLN A 87 -3.81 12.12 10.39
CA GLN A 87 -4.68 12.79 11.35
C GLN A 87 -4.91 11.95 12.60
N ARG A 88 -5.16 10.64 12.45
CA ARG A 88 -5.28 9.70 13.58
C ARG A 88 -4.01 9.68 14.43
N SER A 89 -2.84 9.68 13.79
CA SER A 89 -1.55 9.67 14.49
C SER A 89 -1.29 10.95 15.30
N LEU A 90 -1.75 12.11 14.82
CA LEU A 90 -1.57 13.38 15.53
C LEU A 90 -2.35 13.44 16.84
N THR A 91 -3.50 12.77 16.91
CA THR A 91 -4.38 12.72 18.09
C THR A 91 -4.28 11.39 18.85
N ALA A 92 -3.26 10.58 18.57
CA ALA A 92 -3.17 9.22 19.06
C ALA A 92 -2.81 9.14 20.56
N HIS A 93 -3.57 8.33 21.30
CA HIS A 93 -3.27 8.01 22.70
C HIS A 93 -2.56 6.66 22.87
N SER A 94 -2.48 5.86 21.81
CA SER A 94 -1.77 4.59 21.80
C SER A 94 -0.63 4.57 20.77
N ASN A 95 0.42 3.78 21.02
CA ASN A 95 1.52 3.59 20.06
C ASN A 95 1.05 2.98 18.74
N ARG A 96 -0.04 2.20 18.77
CA ARG A 96 -0.61 1.57 17.58
C ARG A 96 -1.25 2.59 16.64
N GLU A 97 -1.92 3.60 17.17
CA GLU A 97 -2.56 4.65 16.37
C GLU A 97 -1.56 5.67 15.81
N LYS A 98 -0.34 5.72 16.35
CA LYS A 98 0.76 6.57 15.84
C LYS A 98 1.42 6.02 14.56
N ILE A 99 1.12 4.78 14.18
CA ILE A 99 1.78 4.15 13.03
C ILE A 99 1.27 4.80 11.74
N VAL A 100 2.19 5.37 10.97
CA VAL A 100 1.95 5.82 9.60
C VAL A 100 3.19 5.48 8.78
N ILE A 101 3.09 4.48 7.91
CA ILE A 101 4.16 4.07 7.01
C ILE A 101 3.67 4.31 5.58
N PRO A 102 4.13 5.38 4.90
CA PRO A 102 3.69 5.71 3.55
C PRO A 102 4.22 4.69 2.54
N PHE A 103 3.58 4.61 1.37
CA PHE A 103 4.12 3.85 0.25
C PHE A 103 5.35 4.58 -0.32
N PHE A 104 6.54 4.05 -0.04
CA PHE A 104 7.80 4.75 -0.29
C PHE A 104 8.05 5.07 -1.75
N SER A 105 7.70 4.19 -2.68
CA SER A 105 7.94 4.46 -4.11
C SER A 105 7.18 5.69 -4.59
N LEU A 106 5.95 5.92 -4.10
CA LEU A 106 5.18 7.11 -4.44
C LEU A 106 5.70 8.35 -3.70
N LEU A 107 6.11 8.21 -2.44
CA LEU A 107 6.72 9.31 -1.69
C LEU A 107 8.00 9.81 -2.38
N ILE A 108 8.88 8.91 -2.80
CA ILE A 108 10.12 9.24 -3.51
C ILE A 108 9.79 9.90 -4.86
N LYS A 109 8.78 9.39 -5.58
CA LYS A 109 8.30 10.00 -6.82
C LYS A 109 7.85 11.45 -6.59
N ASP A 110 7.10 11.70 -5.52
CA ASP A 110 6.63 13.05 -5.19
C ASP A 110 7.80 13.97 -4.81
N ILE A 111 8.75 13.51 -3.99
CA ILE A 111 9.96 14.27 -3.62
C ILE A 111 10.78 14.62 -4.88
N TYR A 112 10.95 13.67 -5.79
CA TYR A 112 11.66 13.90 -7.05
C TYR A 112 10.99 15.02 -7.87
N PHE A 113 9.67 14.95 -8.06
CA PHE A 113 8.96 15.98 -8.82
C PHE A 113 8.95 17.35 -8.13
N LEU A 114 8.93 17.41 -6.80
CA LEU A 114 9.10 18.66 -6.06
C LEU A 114 10.50 19.26 -6.28
N ASN A 115 11.54 18.43 -6.23
CA ASN A 115 12.92 18.87 -6.46
C ASN A 115 13.14 19.38 -7.90
N GLU A 116 12.55 18.72 -8.90
CA GLU A 116 12.66 19.15 -10.30
C GLU A 116 11.79 20.39 -10.61
N GLY A 117 10.66 20.54 -9.92
CA GLY A 117 9.70 21.63 -10.14
C GLY A 117 10.05 22.93 -9.43
N CYS A 118 10.82 22.87 -8.34
CA CYS A 118 11.21 24.04 -7.56
C CYS A 118 12.65 24.45 -7.84
N ALA A 119 12.89 25.73 -8.12
CA ALA A 119 14.24 26.24 -8.24
C ALA A 119 14.93 26.20 -6.87
N ASN A 120 16.07 25.52 -6.77
CA ASN A 120 16.89 25.47 -5.54
C ASN A 120 17.44 26.84 -5.12
N ARG A 121 17.48 27.80 -6.06
CA ARG A 121 17.91 29.18 -5.83
C ARG A 121 16.96 30.16 -6.51
N LEU A 122 16.76 31.29 -5.86
CA LEU A 122 16.06 32.45 -6.41
C LEU A 122 16.93 33.13 -7.48
N PRO A 123 16.36 34.00 -8.35
CA PRO A 123 17.13 34.75 -9.36
C PRO A 123 18.26 35.61 -8.77
N ASN A 124 18.17 35.98 -7.50
CA ASN A 124 19.21 36.71 -6.76
C ASN A 124 20.33 35.82 -6.20
N GLY A 125 20.30 34.51 -6.46
CA GLY A 125 21.32 33.54 -6.01
C GLY A 125 21.11 32.99 -4.59
N HIS A 126 20.15 33.50 -3.82
CA HIS A 126 19.83 32.97 -2.48
C HIS A 126 19.15 31.60 -2.55
N ILE A 127 19.31 30.81 -1.49
CA ILE A 127 18.59 29.53 -1.35
C ILE A 127 17.09 29.82 -1.31
N ASN A 128 16.33 29.05 -2.09
CA ASN A 128 14.88 29.12 -2.05
C ASN A 128 14.36 28.25 -0.87
N PHE A 129 13.65 28.87 0.07
CA PHE A 129 13.04 28.20 1.23
C PHE A 129 11.51 28.07 1.11
N GLU A 130 10.92 28.59 0.03
CA GLU A 130 9.53 28.35 -0.35
C GLU A 130 9.38 27.02 -1.09
#